data_AF-A0A2E6H011-F1
#
_entry.id   AF-A0A2E6H011-F1
#
_cell.length_a   1.000
_cell.length_b   1.000
_cell.length_c   1.000
_cell.angle_alpha   90.00
_cell.angle_beta   90.00
_cell.angle_gamma   90.00
#
_symmetry.space_group_name_H-M   'P 1'
#
loop_
_entity.id
_entity.type
_entity.pdbx_description
1 polymer ?
#
loop_
_entity_poly.entity_id
_entity_poly.type
_entity_poly.pdbx_seq_one_letter_code
_entity_poly.pdbx_strand_id
1 'polypeptide(L)'
;MNITRRDLFKSFYSKRIYFIHKRESFKENVVKLSTLRSLMNVKCRDWESTPVSYLSAKESLAVGIMLFVKKSYRGKKYIERAIQYCEYAYMETKDLELSYLGSLALGILYFELALIEKEDKVQQDKLFKTSTAYLKTAAELAPSDDHSCLYHAVVQRGRGVDLELVAKTLVRASKVTDSPRSIYQLLINIYSKLNMEKAATFYHNKLELIEEDEPIIGRLAA
;
A
#
# COMPACT_ATOMS: atom_id res chain seq x y z
N MET A 1 4.73 27.38 11.60
CA MET A 1 3.43 27.12 10.94
C MET A 1 3.01 25.69 11.28
N ASN A 2 1.97 25.50 12.12
CA ASN A 2 1.55 24.17 12.59
C ASN A 2 0.75 23.45 11.49
N ILE A 3 1.45 22.68 10.66
CA ILE A 3 0.84 21.82 9.65
C ILE A 3 0.12 20.67 10.37
N THR A 4 -1.19 20.55 10.22
CA THR A 4 -1.94 19.45 10.86
C THR A 4 -1.49 18.10 10.27
N ARG A 5 -1.61 17.00 11.04
CA ARG A 5 -1.33 15.63 10.52
C ARG A 5 -2.01 15.40 9.16
N ARG A 6 -3.21 15.96 8.95
CA ARG A 6 -3.97 15.83 7.71
C ARG A 6 -3.35 16.59 6.52
N ASP A 7 -2.75 17.74 6.77
CA ASP A 7 -2.08 18.56 5.74
C ASP A 7 -0.71 17.99 5.39
N LEU A 8 -0.02 17.42 6.40
CA LEU A 8 1.15 16.57 6.20
C LEU A 8 0.79 15.42 5.27
N PHE A 9 -0.35 14.73 5.50
CA PHE A 9 -0.77 13.64 4.63
C PHE A 9 -1.08 14.11 3.21
N LYS A 10 -1.79 15.22 3.02
CA LYS A 10 -2.11 15.71 1.66
C LYS A 10 -0.88 16.13 0.87
N SER A 11 0.11 16.74 1.51
CA SER A 11 1.39 17.05 0.86
C SER A 11 2.27 15.81 0.69
N PHE A 12 2.09 14.78 1.54
CA PHE A 12 2.86 13.54 1.51
C PHE A 12 2.49 12.58 0.38
N TYR A 13 1.40 12.81 -0.34
CA TYR A 13 0.94 11.91 -1.38
C TYR A 13 0.83 12.68 -2.70
N SER A 14 1.77 12.46 -3.63
CA SER A 14 1.51 12.83 -5.02
C SER A 14 0.29 12.06 -5.52
N LYS A 15 -0.40 12.56 -6.56
CA LYS A 15 -1.58 11.89 -7.13
C LYS A 15 -1.37 10.37 -7.31
N ARG A 16 -0.16 9.91 -7.66
CA ARG A 16 0.19 8.49 -7.81
C ARG A 16 0.25 7.69 -6.49
N ILE A 17 0.81 8.24 -5.42
CA ILE A 17 0.87 7.56 -4.09
C ILE A 17 -0.46 7.74 -3.35
N TYR A 18 -1.20 8.82 -3.63
CA TYR A 18 -2.56 9.07 -3.16
C TYR A 18 -3.56 8.03 -3.67
N PHE A 19 -3.34 7.53 -4.90
CA PHE A 19 -4.08 6.41 -5.49
C PHE A 19 -3.76 5.05 -4.85
N ILE A 20 -3.11 5.00 -3.70
CA ILE A 20 -2.91 3.76 -2.94
C ILE A 20 -3.63 3.91 -1.59
N HIS A 21 -4.87 4.38 -1.65
CA HIS A 21 -5.78 4.34 -0.49
C HIS A 21 -7.03 3.53 -0.78
N LYS A 22 -7.22 2.52 0.08
CA LYS A 22 -8.37 1.65 0.32
C LYS A 22 -8.94 0.90 -0.89
N ARG A 23 -9.33 1.58 -1.96
CA ARG A 23 -10.02 0.97 -3.12
C ARG A 23 -9.14 0.76 -4.33
N GLU A 24 -8.00 1.44 -4.35
CA GLU A 24 -7.10 1.45 -5.50
C GLU A 24 -5.93 0.49 -5.33
N SER A 25 -5.72 -0.01 -4.11
CA SER A 25 -4.72 -1.02 -3.73
C SER A 25 -4.75 -2.30 -4.59
N PHE A 26 -5.92 -2.61 -5.16
CA PHE A 26 -6.17 -3.81 -5.96
C PHE A 26 -6.68 -3.48 -7.37
N LYS A 27 -6.38 -2.28 -7.89
CA LYS A 27 -6.59 -2.00 -9.31
C LYS A 27 -5.41 -2.54 -10.12
N GLU A 28 -5.69 -2.93 -11.36
CA GLU A 28 -4.70 -3.51 -12.28
C GLU A 28 -3.53 -2.58 -12.61
N ASN A 29 -3.73 -1.27 -12.51
CA ASN A 29 -2.67 -0.28 -12.70
C ASN A 29 -1.76 -0.11 -11.48
N VAL A 30 -2.10 -0.75 -10.35
CA VAL A 30 -1.32 -0.74 -9.11
C VAL A 30 -0.61 -2.07 -8.95
N VAL A 31 -1.35 -3.20 -8.98
CA VAL A 31 -0.80 -4.55 -8.90
C VAL A 31 -0.85 -5.18 -10.30
N LYS A 32 0.32 -5.39 -10.91
CA LYS A 32 0.47 -5.87 -12.30
C LYS A 32 0.42 -7.40 -12.40
N LEU A 33 -0.66 -8.00 -11.90
CA LEU A 33 -0.81 -9.45 -11.87
C LEU A 33 -2.05 -9.92 -12.62
N SER A 34 -1.86 -10.89 -13.52
CA SER A 34 -2.96 -11.52 -14.28
C SER A 34 -3.90 -12.29 -13.35
N THR A 35 -3.39 -12.85 -12.25
CA THR A 35 -4.22 -13.53 -11.23
C THR A 35 -5.12 -12.55 -10.50
N LEU A 36 -4.67 -11.33 -10.20
CA LEU A 36 -5.54 -10.32 -9.60
C LEU A 36 -6.71 -9.96 -10.53
N ARG A 37 -6.46 -9.78 -11.84
CA ARG A 37 -7.52 -9.56 -12.84
C ARG A 37 -8.52 -10.72 -12.85
N SER A 38 -8.05 -11.96 -12.76
CA SER A 38 -8.91 -13.14 -12.65
C SER A 38 -9.78 -13.12 -11.39
N LEU A 39 -9.22 -12.75 -10.23
CA LEU A 39 -9.95 -12.69 -8.95
C LEU A 39 -11.04 -11.60 -8.95
N MET A 40 -10.75 -10.44 -9.54
CA MET A 40 -11.66 -9.29 -9.54
C MET A 40 -12.89 -9.46 -10.46
N ASN A 41 -12.83 -10.38 -11.43
CA ASN A 41 -13.91 -10.63 -12.38
C ASN A 41 -14.95 -11.64 -11.89
N VAL A 42 -14.80 -12.21 -10.69
CA VAL A 42 -15.70 -13.26 -10.21
C VAL A 42 -16.89 -12.70 -9.42
N LYS A 43 -18.07 -13.28 -9.64
CA LYS A 43 -19.29 -12.94 -8.88
C LYS A 43 -19.27 -13.62 -7.51
N CYS A 44 -18.59 -12.99 -6.54
CA CYS A 44 -18.39 -13.56 -5.19
C CYS A 44 -19.65 -13.69 -4.31
N ARG A 45 -20.85 -13.29 -4.76
CA ARG A 45 -22.03 -13.21 -3.87
C ARG A 45 -22.40 -14.56 -3.25
N ASP A 46 -22.33 -15.62 -4.03
CA ASP A 46 -22.71 -16.95 -3.56
C ASP A 46 -21.67 -17.50 -2.56
N TRP A 47 -20.39 -17.17 -2.78
CA TRP A 47 -19.27 -17.54 -1.93
C TRP A 47 -19.22 -16.78 -0.60
N GLU A 48 -19.77 -15.56 -0.55
CA GLU A 48 -19.88 -14.82 0.71
C GLU A 48 -20.72 -15.62 1.72
N SER A 49 -21.78 -16.32 1.30
CA SER A 49 -22.59 -17.17 2.20
C SER A 49 -22.00 -18.56 2.47
N THR A 50 -21.01 -18.99 1.69
CA THR A 50 -20.38 -20.31 1.84
C THR A 50 -19.41 -20.31 3.03
N PRO A 51 -19.39 -21.35 3.88
CA PRO A 51 -18.38 -21.45 4.93
C PRO A 51 -16.98 -21.51 4.31
N VAL A 52 -16.03 -20.78 4.90
CA VAL A 52 -14.69 -20.54 4.33
C VAL A 52 -13.96 -21.83 3.95
N SER A 53 -14.11 -22.88 4.76
CA SER A 53 -13.48 -24.20 4.55
C SER A 53 -13.93 -24.95 3.30
N TYR A 54 -15.01 -24.51 2.65
CA TYR A 54 -15.52 -25.10 1.41
C TYR A 54 -15.06 -24.33 0.16
N LEU A 55 -14.40 -23.19 0.35
CA LEU A 55 -13.84 -22.41 -0.76
C LEU A 55 -12.41 -22.88 -1.02
N SER A 56 -11.99 -22.85 -2.29
CA SER A 56 -10.57 -22.94 -2.61
C SER A 56 -9.83 -21.68 -2.11
N ALA A 57 -8.51 -21.77 -1.95
CA ALA A 57 -7.68 -20.61 -1.57
C ALA A 57 -7.88 -19.42 -2.54
N LYS A 58 -8.01 -19.70 -3.84
CA LYS A 58 -8.27 -18.66 -4.86
C LYS A 58 -9.63 -17.99 -4.66
N GLU A 59 -10.68 -18.76 -4.44
CA GLU A 59 -12.04 -18.23 -4.22
C GLU A 59 -12.12 -17.44 -2.92
N SER A 60 -11.55 -17.97 -1.85
CA SER A 60 -11.47 -17.30 -0.56
C SER A 60 -10.74 -15.96 -0.68
N LEU A 61 -9.59 -15.93 -1.37
CA LEU A 61 -8.84 -14.70 -1.61
C LEU A 61 -9.66 -13.68 -2.42
N ALA A 62 -10.37 -14.13 -3.46
CA ALA A 62 -11.25 -13.27 -4.25
C ALA A 62 -12.33 -12.63 -3.36
N VAL A 63 -13.00 -13.42 -2.51
CA VAL A 63 -14.03 -12.92 -1.59
C VAL A 63 -13.43 -11.89 -0.63
N GLY A 64 -12.30 -12.20 0.00
CA GLY A 64 -11.62 -11.30 0.93
C GLY A 64 -11.28 -9.94 0.32
N ILE A 65 -10.64 -9.93 -0.86
CA ILE A 65 -10.31 -8.70 -1.59
C ILE A 65 -11.60 -7.96 -2.00
N MET A 66 -12.61 -8.66 -2.50
CA MET A 66 -13.85 -8.03 -2.98
C MET A 66 -14.68 -7.41 -1.87
N LEU A 67 -14.72 -8.03 -0.68
CA LEU A 67 -15.35 -7.48 0.52
C LEU A 67 -14.70 -6.15 0.93
N PHE A 68 -13.40 -6.00 0.69
CA PHE A 68 -12.68 -4.77 1.00
C PHE A 68 -12.84 -3.67 -0.05
N VAL A 69 -12.85 -4.03 -1.35
CA VAL A 69 -12.87 -3.06 -2.47
C VAL A 69 -14.28 -2.48 -2.71
N LYS A 70 -15.33 -3.28 -2.56
CA LYS A 70 -16.71 -2.86 -2.89
C LYS A 70 -17.22 -1.78 -1.94
N LYS A 71 -17.72 -0.68 -2.52
CA LYS A 71 -18.17 0.52 -1.77
C LYS A 71 -19.30 0.24 -0.77
N SER A 72 -20.09 -0.82 -1.00
CA SER A 72 -21.23 -1.26 -0.20
C SER A 72 -20.83 -1.94 1.12
N TYR A 73 -19.62 -2.49 1.20
CA TYR A 73 -19.14 -3.18 2.39
C TYR A 73 -18.26 -2.25 3.21
N ARG A 74 -18.82 -1.71 4.30
CA ARG A 74 -18.14 -0.73 5.16
C ARG A 74 -18.29 -1.09 6.63
N GLY A 75 -17.22 -0.88 7.38
CA GLY A 75 -17.18 -1.04 8.83
C GLY A 75 -16.31 -2.21 9.29
N LYS A 76 -16.02 -2.22 10.59
CA LYS A 76 -15.13 -3.18 11.26
C LYS A 76 -15.47 -4.63 10.91
N LYS A 77 -16.76 -5.01 11.00
CA LYS A 77 -17.25 -6.36 10.69
C LYS A 77 -16.86 -6.89 9.30
N TYR A 78 -16.82 -6.03 8.27
CA TYR A 78 -16.49 -6.46 6.92
C TYR A 78 -14.98 -6.58 6.73
N ILE A 79 -14.19 -5.77 7.43
CA ILE A 79 -12.73 -5.88 7.43
C ILE A 79 -12.32 -7.16 8.15
N GLU A 80 -12.89 -7.45 9.32
CA GLU A 80 -12.64 -8.70 10.06
C GLU A 80 -13.03 -9.93 9.24
N ARG A 81 -14.18 -9.89 8.57
CA ARG A 81 -14.59 -10.97 7.66
C ARG A 81 -13.66 -11.11 6.46
N ALA A 82 -13.23 -10.01 5.86
CA ALA A 82 -12.25 -10.04 4.76
C ALA A 82 -10.91 -10.64 5.21
N ILE A 83 -10.46 -10.32 6.44
CA ILE A 83 -9.26 -10.92 7.04
C ILE A 83 -9.41 -12.44 7.12
N GLN A 84 -10.53 -12.95 7.64
CA GLN A 84 -10.77 -14.41 7.75
C GLN A 84 -10.62 -15.14 6.41
N TYR A 85 -11.22 -14.59 5.34
CA TYR A 85 -11.09 -15.16 4.00
C TYR A 85 -9.66 -15.10 3.47
N CYS A 86 -8.96 -13.99 3.67
CA CYS A 86 -7.58 -13.83 3.23
C CYS A 86 -6.60 -14.70 4.03
N GLU A 87 -6.83 -14.89 5.34
CA GLU A 87 -6.00 -15.76 6.20
C GLU A 87 -6.13 -17.21 5.79
N TYR A 88 -7.36 -17.69 5.58
CA TYR A 88 -7.59 -19.03 5.08
C TYR A 88 -6.90 -19.25 3.73
N ALA A 89 -7.08 -18.32 2.78
CA ALA A 89 -6.42 -18.41 1.49
C ALA A 89 -4.89 -18.46 1.60
N TYR A 90 -4.31 -17.64 2.49
CA TYR A 90 -2.88 -17.60 2.74
C TYR A 90 -2.34 -18.88 3.38
N MET A 91 -3.10 -19.52 4.28
CA MET A 91 -2.71 -20.77 4.93
C MET A 91 -2.80 -21.99 4.00
N GLU A 92 -3.81 -22.02 3.14
CA GLU A 92 -4.10 -23.19 2.28
C GLU A 92 -3.34 -23.18 0.95
N THR A 93 -2.85 -22.02 0.52
CA THR A 93 -2.19 -21.90 -0.79
C THR A 93 -0.73 -22.39 -0.75
N LYS A 94 -0.32 -23.06 -1.84
CA LYS A 94 1.10 -23.29 -2.18
C LYS A 94 1.56 -22.45 -3.36
N ASP A 95 0.63 -21.71 -3.97
CA ASP A 95 0.89 -20.85 -5.11
C ASP A 95 1.55 -19.55 -4.62
N LEU A 96 2.70 -19.22 -5.22
CA LEU A 96 3.50 -18.05 -4.86
C LEU A 96 2.75 -16.73 -5.10
N GLU A 97 2.00 -16.63 -6.19
CA GLU A 97 1.27 -15.42 -6.56
C GLU A 97 0.07 -15.20 -5.63
N LEU A 98 -0.68 -16.26 -5.30
CA LEU A 98 -1.71 -16.21 -4.27
C LEU A 98 -1.13 -15.91 -2.88
N SER A 99 0.05 -16.43 -2.54
CA SER A 99 0.73 -16.11 -1.28
C SER A 99 1.13 -14.64 -1.19
N TYR A 100 1.65 -14.08 -2.29
CA TYR A 100 1.96 -12.67 -2.43
C TYR A 100 0.70 -11.81 -2.25
N LEU A 101 -0.36 -12.10 -3.00
CA LEU A 101 -1.63 -11.37 -2.96
C LEU A 101 -2.30 -11.49 -1.58
N GLY A 102 -2.27 -12.67 -0.97
CA GLY A 102 -2.75 -12.91 0.39
C GLY A 102 -1.99 -12.07 1.43
N SER A 103 -0.66 -12.09 1.38
CA SER A 103 0.20 -11.27 2.25
C SER A 103 -0.07 -9.78 2.06
N LEU A 104 -0.19 -9.32 0.82
CA LEU A 104 -0.49 -7.93 0.51
C LEU A 104 -1.86 -7.53 1.07
N ALA A 105 -2.89 -8.35 0.87
CA ALA A 105 -4.24 -8.10 1.36
C ALA A 105 -4.31 -8.09 2.89
N LEU A 106 -3.68 -9.05 3.56
CA LEU A 106 -3.61 -9.06 5.02
C LEU A 106 -2.89 -7.84 5.56
N GLY A 107 -1.76 -7.45 4.95
CA GLY A 107 -1.04 -6.22 5.31
C GLY A 107 -1.94 -4.99 5.24
N ILE A 108 -2.74 -4.85 4.18
CA ILE A 108 -3.65 -3.70 4.01
C ILE A 108 -4.83 -3.76 5.00
N LEU A 109 -5.44 -4.94 5.16
CA LEU A 109 -6.63 -5.13 5.99
C LEU A 109 -6.33 -4.92 7.48
N TYR A 110 -5.23 -5.49 7.97
CA TYR A 110 -4.80 -5.31 9.36
C TYR A 110 -4.48 -3.86 9.67
N PHE A 111 -3.89 -3.13 8.73
CA PHE A 111 -3.69 -1.69 8.87
C PHE A 111 -5.01 -0.92 8.97
N GLU A 112 -5.96 -1.22 8.09
CA GLU A 112 -7.27 -0.55 8.11
C GLU A 112 -8.06 -0.89 9.38
N LEU A 113 -7.92 -2.10 9.92
CA LEU A 113 -8.48 -2.48 11.22
C LEU A 113 -7.81 -1.69 12.35
N ALA A 114 -6.48 -1.56 12.34
CA ALA A 114 -5.73 -0.78 13.33
C ALA A 114 -6.16 0.70 13.36
N LEU A 115 -6.49 1.28 12.19
CA LEU A 115 -6.99 2.66 12.11
C LEU A 115 -8.38 2.86 12.71
N ILE A 116 -9.18 1.80 12.76
CA ILE A 116 -10.52 1.80 13.38
C ILE A 116 -10.39 1.58 14.89
N GLU A 117 -9.49 0.70 15.30
CA GLU A 117 -9.23 0.37 16.71
C GLU A 117 -8.50 1.53 17.41
N LYS A 118 -9.25 2.51 17.91
CA LYS A 118 -8.69 3.73 18.54
C LYS A 118 -8.73 3.70 20.07
N GLU A 119 -9.61 2.89 20.63
CA GLU A 119 -9.91 2.84 22.06
C GLU A 119 -8.86 2.00 22.80
N ASP A 120 -8.46 0.87 22.21
CA ASP A 120 -7.38 0.02 22.74
C ASP A 120 -6.06 0.26 22.00
N LYS A 121 -5.15 0.99 22.64
CA LYS A 121 -3.82 1.30 22.09
C LYS A 121 -2.92 0.08 21.97
N VAL A 122 -3.01 -0.87 22.89
CA VAL A 122 -2.19 -2.08 22.87
C VAL A 122 -2.60 -2.95 21.69
N GLN A 123 -3.90 -3.12 21.50
CA GLN A 123 -4.44 -3.86 20.36
C GLN A 123 -4.16 -3.15 19.04
N GLN A 124 -4.30 -1.82 18.99
CA GLN A 124 -3.94 -1.01 17.81
C GLN A 124 -2.48 -1.25 17.39
N ASP A 125 -1.54 -1.20 18.33
CA ASP A 125 -0.12 -1.42 18.06
C ASP A 125 0.17 -2.85 17.60
N LYS A 126 -0.52 -3.85 18.17
CA LYS A 126 -0.44 -5.24 17.73
C LYS A 126 -0.88 -5.38 16.27
N LEU A 127 -2.01 -4.76 15.90
CA LEU A 127 -2.52 -4.78 14.52
C LEU A 127 -1.56 -4.10 13.54
N PHE A 128 -0.93 -2.98 13.92
CA PHE A 128 0.11 -2.35 13.11
C PHE A 128 1.34 -3.24 12.91
N LYS A 129 1.78 -3.95 13.95
CA LYS A 129 2.89 -4.92 13.86
C LYS A 129 2.54 -6.07 12.92
N THR A 130 1.35 -6.66 13.07
CA THR A 130 0.86 -7.73 12.19
C THR A 130 0.81 -7.26 10.73
N SER A 131 0.23 -6.09 10.48
CA SER A 131 0.21 -5.45 9.18
C SER A 131 1.60 -5.30 8.55
N THR A 132 2.56 -4.82 9.33
CA THR A 132 3.94 -4.61 8.89
C THR A 132 4.63 -5.93 8.54
N ALA A 133 4.39 -6.98 9.32
CA ALA A 133 4.92 -8.31 9.06
C ALA A 133 4.41 -8.86 7.71
N TYR A 134 3.11 -8.79 7.46
CA TYR A 134 2.54 -9.24 6.20
C TYR A 134 3.02 -8.44 4.98
N LEU A 135 3.18 -7.11 5.11
CA LEU A 135 3.78 -6.33 4.02
C LEU A 135 5.24 -6.68 3.76
N LYS A 136 6.00 -7.05 4.80
CA LYS A 136 7.37 -7.53 4.64
C LYS A 136 7.38 -8.84 3.87
N THR A 137 6.54 -9.80 4.24
CA THR A 137 6.37 -11.07 3.52
C THR A 137 5.92 -10.83 2.07
N ALA A 138 4.97 -9.93 1.83
CA ALA A 138 4.57 -9.54 0.48
C ALA A 138 5.75 -8.97 -0.34
N ALA A 139 6.64 -8.20 0.28
CA ALA A 139 7.83 -7.69 -0.41
C ALA A 139 8.87 -8.77 -0.73
N GLU A 140 8.94 -9.83 0.07
CA GLU A 140 9.81 -10.99 -0.17
C GLU A 140 9.26 -11.89 -1.29
N LEU A 141 7.95 -11.94 -1.45
CA LEU A 141 7.25 -12.73 -2.48
C LEU A 141 6.94 -11.95 -3.77
N ALA A 142 7.24 -10.66 -3.80
CA ALA A 142 6.85 -9.79 -4.91
C ALA A 142 7.56 -10.19 -6.21
N PRO A 143 6.84 -10.21 -7.35
CA PRO A 143 7.45 -10.20 -8.67
C PRO A 143 8.44 -9.05 -8.82
N SER A 144 9.49 -9.22 -9.63
CA SER A 144 10.55 -8.21 -9.78
C SER A 144 10.06 -6.87 -10.33
N ASP A 145 8.90 -6.85 -10.99
CA ASP A 145 8.27 -5.68 -11.61
C ASP A 145 7.06 -5.13 -10.81
N ASP A 146 6.72 -5.73 -9.66
CA ASP A 146 5.65 -5.26 -8.77
C ASP A 146 6.23 -4.70 -7.46
N HIS A 147 5.88 -3.45 -7.17
CA HIS A 147 6.35 -2.71 -6.00
C HIS A 147 5.20 -2.21 -5.12
N SER A 148 3.99 -2.73 -5.30
CA SER A 148 2.78 -2.33 -4.59
C SER A 148 2.94 -2.41 -3.06
N CYS A 149 3.57 -3.48 -2.58
CA CYS A 149 3.88 -3.68 -1.16
C CYS A 149 4.72 -2.54 -0.56
N LEU A 150 5.68 -1.98 -1.31
CA LEU A 150 6.52 -0.87 -0.87
C LEU A 150 5.71 0.42 -0.74
N TYR A 151 4.83 0.69 -1.68
CA TYR A 151 3.94 1.86 -1.60
C TYR A 151 2.97 1.75 -0.43
N HIS A 152 2.42 0.56 -0.17
CA HIS A 152 1.60 0.32 1.02
C HIS A 152 2.42 0.51 2.31
N ALA A 153 3.66 0.04 2.36
CA ALA A 153 4.52 0.24 3.53
C ALA A 153 4.82 1.72 3.78
N VAL A 154 5.02 2.54 2.73
CA VAL A 154 5.13 4.00 2.84
C VAL A 154 3.88 4.58 3.48
N VAL A 155 2.69 4.18 3.01
CA VAL A 155 1.41 4.68 3.54
C VAL A 155 1.28 4.36 5.02
N GLN A 156 1.58 3.11 5.40
CA GLN A 156 1.44 2.66 6.78
C GLN A 156 2.36 3.41 7.73
N ARG A 157 3.63 3.54 7.35
CA ARG A 157 4.65 4.25 8.14
C ARG A 157 4.32 5.75 8.22
N GLY A 158 3.76 6.34 7.16
CA GLY A 158 3.30 7.73 7.14
C GLY A 158 2.14 8.00 8.11
N ARG A 159 1.30 6.99 8.39
CA ARG A 159 0.23 7.10 9.39
C ARG A 159 0.68 6.78 10.82
N GLY A 160 1.72 5.96 10.97
CA GLY A 160 2.34 5.60 12.25
C GLY A 160 3.31 6.65 12.80
N VAL A 161 3.73 7.63 11.99
CA VAL A 161 4.68 8.72 12.35
C VAL A 161 6.01 8.21 12.90
N ASP A 162 6.61 7.25 12.20
CA ASP A 162 8.06 7.04 12.25
C ASP A 162 8.67 7.54 10.93
N LEU A 163 9.07 8.81 10.93
CA LEU A 163 9.56 9.50 9.74
C LEU A 163 10.86 8.87 9.19
N GLU A 164 11.72 8.32 10.04
CA GLU A 164 12.93 7.62 9.59
C GLU A 164 12.59 6.34 8.83
N LEU A 165 11.64 5.58 9.35
CA LEU A 165 11.20 4.34 8.74
C LEU A 165 10.46 4.61 7.41
N VAL A 166 9.67 5.70 7.34
CA VAL A 166 9.08 6.20 6.09
C VAL A 166 10.17 6.53 5.08
N ALA A 167 11.18 7.32 5.48
CA ALA A 167 12.28 7.72 4.60
C ALA A 167 13.01 6.48 4.05
N LYS A 168 13.37 5.52 4.91
CA LYS A 168 14.00 4.26 4.48
C LYS A 168 13.17 3.50 3.44
N THR A 169 11.84 3.45 3.57
CA THR A 169 10.99 2.81 2.54
C THR A 169 10.96 3.62 1.25
N LEU A 170 10.81 4.94 1.34
CA LEU A 170 10.77 5.81 0.17
C LEU A 170 12.08 5.74 -0.63
N VAL A 171 13.24 5.65 0.03
CA VAL A 171 14.52 5.42 -0.65
C VAL A 171 14.55 4.10 -1.42
N ARG A 172 13.93 3.03 -0.88
CA ARG A 172 13.80 1.76 -1.61
C ARG A 172 12.87 1.92 -2.81
N ALA A 173 11.70 2.53 -2.59
CA ALA A 173 10.71 2.77 -3.64
C ALA A 173 11.26 3.66 -4.77
N SER A 174 12.11 4.65 -4.48
CA SER A 174 12.70 5.51 -5.51
C SER A 174 13.67 4.79 -6.44
N LYS A 175 14.24 3.66 -6.02
CA LYS A 175 15.20 2.89 -6.84
C LYS A 175 14.53 1.99 -7.87
N VAL A 176 13.23 1.72 -7.68
CA VAL A 176 12.48 0.72 -8.44
C VAL A 176 11.29 1.33 -9.18
N THR A 177 11.12 2.65 -9.10
CA THR A 177 10.04 3.37 -9.78
C THR A 177 10.59 4.06 -11.02
N ASP A 178 9.84 3.97 -12.12
CA ASP A 178 10.17 4.67 -13.37
C ASP A 178 9.97 6.19 -13.26
N SER A 179 9.29 6.67 -12.20
CA SER A 179 8.99 8.09 -11.99
C SER A 179 9.20 8.49 -10.53
N PRO A 180 10.46 8.65 -10.08
CA PRO A 180 10.78 8.90 -8.68
C PRO A 180 10.55 10.34 -8.24
N ARG A 181 10.19 11.26 -9.16
CA ARG A 181 9.99 12.70 -8.90
C ARG A 181 9.20 12.97 -7.62
N SER A 182 8.02 12.35 -7.51
CA SER A 182 7.17 12.48 -6.33
C SER A 182 7.80 11.91 -5.06
N ILE A 183 8.59 10.84 -5.17
CA ILE A 183 9.26 10.22 -4.03
C ILE A 183 10.40 11.12 -3.52
N TYR A 184 11.15 11.75 -4.43
CA TYR A 184 12.20 12.70 -4.05
C TYR A 184 11.63 13.92 -3.34
N GLN A 185 10.54 14.51 -3.85
CA GLN A 185 9.83 15.61 -3.18
C GLN A 185 9.43 15.26 -1.73
N LEU A 186 9.04 14.01 -1.49
CA LEU A 186 8.69 13.53 -0.15
C LEU A 186 9.91 13.32 0.74
N LEU A 187 10.97 12.72 0.19
CA LEU A 187 12.22 12.51 0.92
C LEU A 187 12.82 13.85 1.36
N ILE A 188 12.82 14.88 0.50
CA ILE A 188 13.25 16.23 0.87
C ILE A 188 12.48 16.72 2.10
N ASN A 189 11.15 16.70 2.05
CA ASN A 189 10.30 17.16 3.14
C ASN A 189 10.48 16.37 4.44
N ILE A 190 10.71 15.06 4.36
CA ILE A 190 10.96 14.21 5.54
C ILE A 190 12.32 14.52 6.14
N TYR A 191 13.39 14.54 5.34
CA TYR A 191 14.74 14.79 5.83
C TYR A 191 14.90 16.20 6.39
N SER A 192 14.25 17.21 5.80
CA SER A 192 14.20 18.56 6.39
C SER A 192 13.54 18.54 7.77
N LYS A 193 12.47 17.78 7.98
CA LYS A 193 11.81 17.66 9.29
C LYS A 193 12.61 16.87 10.32
N LEU A 194 13.48 15.97 9.87
CA LEU A 194 14.43 15.25 10.71
C LEU A 194 15.72 16.04 10.97
N ASN A 195 15.81 17.30 10.52
CA ASN A 195 17.02 18.13 10.57
C ASN A 195 18.24 17.47 9.89
N MET A 196 18.01 16.68 8.84
CA MET A 196 19.03 16.00 8.04
C MET A 196 19.28 16.75 6.73
N GLU A 197 19.77 17.99 6.82
CA GLU A 197 19.89 18.92 5.68
C GLU A 197 20.66 18.33 4.50
N LYS A 198 21.80 17.66 4.76
CA LYS A 198 22.60 17.02 3.69
C LYS A 198 21.80 16.00 2.88
N ALA A 199 20.95 15.22 3.55
CA ALA A 199 20.09 14.24 2.89
C ALA A 199 18.97 14.93 2.11
N ALA A 200 18.38 16.00 2.64
CA ALA A 200 17.40 16.80 1.92
C ALA A 200 17.99 17.42 0.64
N THR A 201 19.18 18.03 0.73
CA THR A 201 19.91 18.59 -0.44
C THR A 201 20.24 17.52 -1.47
N PHE A 202 20.67 16.32 -1.04
CA PHE A 202 20.94 15.22 -1.97
C PHE A 202 19.72 14.89 -2.84
N TYR A 203 18.52 14.79 -2.24
CA TYR A 203 17.30 14.50 -3.00
C TYR A 203 16.78 15.71 -3.79
N HIS A 204 17.10 16.94 -3.36
CA HIS A 204 16.84 18.15 -4.14
C HIS A 204 17.62 18.14 -5.46
N ASN A 205 18.92 17.90 -5.41
CA ASN A 205 19.76 17.84 -6.61
C ASN A 205 19.33 16.70 -7.54
N LYS A 206 18.92 15.55 -6.98
CA LYS A 206 18.34 14.44 -7.75
C LYS A 206 17.03 14.80 -8.44
N LEU A 207 16.23 15.69 -7.84
CA LEU A 207 14.98 16.17 -8.42
C LEU A 207 15.25 17.13 -9.58
N GLU A 208 16.18 18.06 -9.42
CA GLU A 208 16.59 19.03 -10.47
C GLU A 208 17.12 18.32 -11.72
N LEU A 209 17.96 17.29 -11.56
CA LEU A 209 18.47 16.50 -12.69
C LEU A 209 17.35 15.85 -13.53
N ILE A 210 16.23 15.46 -12.90
CA ILE A 210 15.07 14.92 -13.63
C ILE A 210 14.34 16.03 -14.40
N GLU A 211 14.31 17.25 -13.86
CA GLU A 211 13.66 18.39 -14.50
C GLU A 211 14.46 18.93 -15.69
N GLU A 212 15.78 18.75 -15.68
CA GLU A 212 16.67 19.08 -16.79
C GLU A 212 16.60 18.07 -17.95
N ASP A 213 16.28 16.80 -17.67
CA ASP A 213 16.14 15.72 -18.66
C ASP A 213 14.74 15.64 -19.32
N GLU A 214 13.74 16.41 -18.87
CA GLU A 214 12.44 16.52 -19.55
C GLU A 214 12.61 17.41 -20.82
N PRO A 215 12.44 16.87 -22.06
CA PRO A 215 12.66 17.65 -23.26
C PRO A 215 11.68 18.84 -23.33
N ILE A 216 12.21 20.00 -23.71
CA ILE A 216 11.50 21.27 -23.91
C ILE A 216 10.53 21.16 -25.11
N ILE A 217 9.49 20.33 -25.02
CA ILE A 217 8.40 20.25 -26.00
C ILE A 217 7.21 21.03 -25.43
N GLY A 218 7.40 22.32 -25.19
CA GLY A 218 6.33 23.15 -24.62
C GLY A 218 6.61 24.64 -24.48
N ARG A 219 7.84 25.12 -24.73
CA ARG A 219 8.16 26.56 -24.67
C ARG A 219 8.25 27.26 -26.04
N LEU A 220 7.92 26.58 -27.14
CA LEU A 220 7.93 27.14 -28.50
C LEU A 220 6.54 27.27 -29.15
N ALA A 221 5.47 27.14 -28.38
CA ALA A 221 4.12 27.52 -28.81
C ALA A 221 3.63 28.70 -27.96
N ALA A 222 4.28 29.85 -28.15
CA ALA A 222 3.81 31.15 -27.69
C ALA A 222 3.69 32.06 -28.91
#